data_AF-A0A0S8EV28-F1
#
_entry.id   AF-A0A0S8EV28-F1
#
_cell.length_a   1.000
_cell.length_b   1.000
_cell.length_c   1.000
_cell.angle_alpha   90.00
_cell.angle_beta   90.00
_cell.angle_gamma   90.00
#
_symmetry.space_group_name_H-M   'P 1'
#
loop_
_entity.id
_entity.type
_entity.pdbx_description
1 polymer ?
#
loop_
_entity_poly.entity_id
_entity_poly.type
_entity_poly.pdbx_seq_one_letter_code
_entity_poly.pdbx_strand_id
1 'polypeptide(L)'
;MGFTVASGVVMAQGGQIQCTVTENGTPSNGSVAVVQNGRQVASGSCKGALSVPAGTAKVTLRLDGALDNPAKTVEVVVAAGKTTPVTADFQTAVLEVRIEAKGQQGTGLVAVEKDGKRIGTLGSGVAARLSTGAYEVVVRLGGAEQRYAVDLRPGQHRVVRAQF
;
A
#
# COMPACT_ATOMS: atom_id res chain seq x y z
N MET A 1 -36.50 4.46 50.58
CA MET A 1 -35.08 4.30 50.19
C MET A 1 -35.05 3.55 48.88
N GLY A 2 -34.82 4.23 47.76
CA GLY A 2 -34.69 3.61 46.44
C GLY A 2 -33.62 4.37 45.69
N PHE A 3 -32.41 3.80 45.66
CA PHE A 3 -31.29 4.36 44.91
C PHE A 3 -31.42 3.90 43.47
N THR A 4 -31.75 4.83 42.57
CA THR A 4 -31.64 4.62 41.13
C THR A 4 -30.16 4.72 40.75
N VAL A 5 -29.53 3.60 40.45
CA VAL A 5 -28.18 3.56 39.87
C VAL A 5 -28.30 4.05 38.42
N ALA A 6 -27.85 5.28 38.17
CA ALA A 6 -27.61 5.76 36.82
C ALA A 6 -26.37 5.03 36.30
N SER A 7 -26.60 3.99 35.49
CA SER A 7 -25.56 3.39 34.64
C SER A 7 -25.12 4.43 33.63
N GLY A 8 -24.16 5.26 34.02
CA GLY A 8 -23.49 6.19 33.13
C GLY A 8 -22.81 5.39 32.03
N VAL A 9 -23.43 5.37 30.85
CA VAL A 9 -22.73 5.00 29.63
C VAL A 9 -21.67 6.09 29.47
N VAL A 10 -20.42 5.79 29.83
CA VAL A 10 -19.29 6.57 29.35
C VAL A 10 -19.32 6.36 27.84
N MET A 11 -20.02 7.25 27.14
CA MET A 11 -19.92 7.37 25.70
C MET A 11 -18.43 7.56 25.45
N ALA A 12 -17.76 6.51 24.93
CA ALA A 12 -16.36 6.59 24.58
C ALA A 12 -16.24 7.81 23.67
N GLN A 13 -15.65 8.88 24.21
CA GLN A 13 -15.66 10.16 23.53
C GLN A 13 -14.93 9.94 22.20
N GLY A 14 -15.64 10.08 21.09
CA GLY A 14 -15.08 9.82 19.77
C GLY A 14 -14.15 10.95 19.36
N GLY A 15 -13.09 10.62 18.63
CA GLY A 15 -12.35 11.57 17.82
C GLY A 15 -12.50 11.24 16.34
N GLN A 16 -11.71 11.92 15.53
CA GLN A 16 -11.63 11.68 14.10
C GLN A 16 -10.19 11.48 13.67
N ILE A 17 -9.97 10.66 12.66
CA ILE A 17 -8.71 10.56 11.95
C ILE A 17 -8.93 11.10 10.55
N GLN A 18 -8.17 12.12 10.18
CA GLN A 18 -8.07 12.57 8.80
C GLN A 18 -6.79 11.97 8.21
N CYS A 19 -6.92 11.07 7.24
CA CYS A 19 -5.74 10.49 6.61
C CYS A 19 -5.43 11.12 5.25
N THR A 20 -4.14 11.21 4.96
CA THR A 20 -3.60 11.70 3.69
C THR A 20 -2.54 10.72 3.21
N VAL A 21 -2.70 10.26 1.98
CA VAL A 21 -1.71 9.41 1.31
C VAL A 21 -1.12 10.19 0.15
N THR A 22 0.21 10.26 0.11
CA THR A 22 0.95 10.83 -1.01
C THR A 22 1.81 9.77 -1.68
N GLU A 23 2.03 9.95 -2.96
CA GLU A 23 2.90 9.15 -3.79
C GLU A 23 3.92 10.06 -4.45
N ASN A 24 5.20 9.86 -4.14
CA ASN A 24 6.29 10.73 -4.57
C ASN A 24 5.99 12.23 -4.31
N GLY A 25 5.41 12.54 -3.15
CA GLY A 25 5.01 13.91 -2.77
C GLY A 25 3.71 14.43 -3.38
N THR A 26 3.01 13.66 -4.23
CA THR A 26 1.73 14.06 -4.83
C THR A 26 0.55 13.38 -4.16
N PRO A 27 -0.62 14.04 -3.98
CA PRO A 27 -1.81 13.37 -3.42
C PRO A 27 -2.20 12.14 -4.24
N SER A 28 -2.41 11.01 -3.56
CA SER A 28 -2.76 9.74 -4.21
C SER A 28 -3.89 9.03 -3.46
N ASN A 29 -4.45 8.01 -4.11
CA ASN A 29 -5.50 7.20 -3.49
C ASN A 29 -4.88 6.23 -2.49
N GLY A 30 -5.49 6.14 -1.33
CA GLY A 30 -5.10 5.18 -0.32
C GLY A 30 -6.24 4.80 0.60
N SER A 31 -6.03 3.69 1.28
CA SER A 31 -6.93 3.14 2.26
C SER A 31 -6.31 3.21 3.66
N VAL A 32 -7.17 3.25 4.66
CA VAL A 32 -6.78 3.31 6.08
C VAL A 32 -7.49 2.22 6.85
N ALA A 33 -6.77 1.59 7.78
CA ALA A 33 -7.32 0.71 8.80
C ALA A 33 -6.84 1.19 10.18
N VAL A 34 -7.75 1.26 11.13
CA VAL A 34 -7.46 1.72 12.49
C VAL A 34 -7.71 0.57 13.46
N VAL A 35 -6.68 0.22 14.22
CA VAL A 35 -6.69 -0.83 15.22
C VAL A 35 -6.44 -0.23 16.59
N GLN A 36 -7.32 -0.52 17.54
CA GLN A 36 -7.20 -0.06 18.93
C GLN A 36 -7.40 -1.27 19.85
N ASN A 37 -6.53 -1.43 20.84
CA ASN A 37 -6.54 -2.58 21.76
C ASN A 37 -6.59 -3.95 21.03
N GLY A 38 -5.87 -4.07 19.91
CA GLY A 38 -5.82 -5.30 19.10
C GLY A 38 -7.04 -5.56 18.22
N ARG A 39 -8.06 -4.69 18.21
CA ARG A 39 -9.27 -4.82 17.38
C ARG A 39 -9.35 -3.71 16.35
N GLN A 40 -9.74 -4.04 15.11
CA GLN A 40 -10.06 -3.03 14.11
C GLN A 40 -11.34 -2.27 14.52
N VAL A 41 -11.22 -0.96 14.69
CA VAL A 41 -12.32 -0.07 15.12
C VAL A 41 -12.88 0.75 13.96
N ALA A 42 -12.08 1.00 12.92
CA ALA A 42 -12.53 1.68 11.71
C ALA A 42 -11.66 1.30 10.50
N SER A 43 -12.20 1.46 9.31
CA SER A 43 -11.48 1.33 8.04
C SER A 43 -12.20 2.07 6.93
N GLY A 44 -11.48 2.54 5.92
CA GLY A 44 -12.06 3.28 4.81
C GLY A 44 -11.03 3.78 3.81
N SER A 45 -11.45 4.71 2.95
CA SER A 45 -10.54 5.44 2.06
C SER A 45 -10.08 6.75 2.71
N CYS A 46 -8.92 7.26 2.30
CA CYS A 46 -8.40 8.53 2.78
C CYS A 46 -9.04 9.78 2.15
N LYS A 47 -10.24 9.65 1.60
CA LYS A 47 -11.00 10.76 1.02
C LYS A 47 -11.79 11.56 2.05
N GLY A 48 -11.90 11.07 3.30
CA GLY A 48 -12.66 11.72 4.35
C GLY A 48 -12.17 11.36 5.75
N ALA A 49 -12.71 12.05 6.76
CA ALA A 49 -12.43 11.79 8.15
C ALA A 49 -13.11 10.49 8.61
N LEU A 50 -12.38 9.64 9.34
CA LEU A 50 -12.91 8.43 9.98
C LEU A 50 -13.18 8.72 11.45
N SER A 51 -14.40 8.46 11.92
CA SER A 51 -14.70 8.51 13.35
C SER A 51 -14.15 7.27 14.04
N VAL A 52 -13.43 7.48 15.14
CA VAL A 52 -12.81 6.42 15.94
C VAL A 52 -12.93 6.76 17.43
N PRO A 53 -12.88 5.75 18.33
CA PRO A 53 -12.83 6.03 19.77
C PRO A 53 -11.57 6.84 20.13
N ALA A 54 -11.67 7.73 21.12
CA ALA A 54 -10.47 8.36 21.68
C ALA A 54 -9.56 7.32 22.35
N GLY A 55 -8.27 7.67 22.43
CA GLY A 55 -7.21 6.83 22.98
C GLY A 55 -6.13 6.51 21.94
N THR A 56 -5.20 5.64 22.32
CA THR A 56 -4.10 5.22 21.45
C THR A 56 -4.58 4.24 20.39
N ALA A 57 -4.31 4.52 19.13
CA ALA A 57 -4.66 3.67 18.01
C ALA A 57 -3.46 3.47 17.07
N LYS A 58 -3.37 2.28 16.47
CA LYS A 58 -2.47 1.97 15.37
C LYS A 58 -3.22 2.20 14.06
N VAL A 59 -2.72 3.10 13.24
CA VAL A 59 -3.31 3.49 11.96
C VAL A 59 -2.41 2.98 10.86
N THR A 60 -2.93 2.06 10.05
CA THR A 60 -2.25 1.54 8.87
C THR A 60 -2.80 2.24 7.65
N LEU A 61 -1.96 3.02 6.98
CA LEU A 61 -2.25 3.59 5.66
C LEU A 61 -1.66 2.70 4.59
N ARG A 62 -2.37 2.54 3.48
CA ARG A 62 -1.97 1.73 2.35
C ARG A 62 -2.14 2.55 1.06
N LEU A 63 -1.18 2.43 0.17
CA LEU A 63 -1.29 2.98 -1.18
C LEU A 63 -2.09 2.02 -2.05
N ASP A 64 -3.13 2.52 -2.70
CA ASP A 64 -3.96 1.69 -3.57
C ASP A 64 -3.32 1.56 -4.97
N GLY A 65 -3.45 0.39 -5.60
CA GLY A 65 -3.05 0.15 -7.01
C GLY A 65 -1.56 -0.15 -7.25
N ALA A 66 -0.73 -0.15 -6.21
CA ALA A 66 0.64 -0.67 -6.32
C ALA A 66 0.65 -2.20 -6.15
N LEU A 67 1.45 -2.89 -6.97
CA LEU A 67 1.49 -4.35 -7.05
C LEU A 67 1.97 -5.01 -5.75
N ASP A 68 2.94 -4.38 -5.07
CA ASP A 68 3.49 -4.85 -3.80
C ASP A 68 2.69 -4.39 -2.57
N ASN A 69 1.57 -3.69 -2.79
CA ASN A 69 0.62 -3.30 -1.75
C ASN A 69 1.27 -2.64 -0.52
N PRO A 70 2.03 -1.55 -0.69
CA PRO A 70 2.80 -0.97 0.39
C PRO A 70 1.89 -0.32 1.43
N ALA A 71 2.27 -0.49 2.69
CA ALA A 71 1.56 0.06 3.82
C ALA A 71 2.53 0.64 4.86
N LYS A 72 2.08 1.68 5.58
CA LYS A 72 2.78 2.29 6.70
C LYS A 72 1.87 2.28 7.91
N THR A 73 2.36 1.78 9.03
CA THR A 73 1.63 1.80 10.30
C THR A 73 2.24 2.85 11.21
N VAL A 74 1.39 3.72 11.75
CA VAL A 74 1.77 4.76 12.69
C VAL A 74 0.89 4.66 13.93
N GLU A 75 1.48 4.89 15.09
CA GLU A 75 0.76 4.94 16.35
C GLU A 75 0.41 6.38 16.67
N VAL A 76 -0.86 6.65 16.96
CA VAL A 76 -1.36 8.00 17.22
C VAL A 76 -2.28 8.00 18.43
N VAL A 77 -2.28 9.11 19.16
CA VAL A 77 -3.26 9.36 20.22
C VAL A 77 -4.40 10.17 19.63
N VAL A 78 -5.60 9.59 19.66
CA VAL A 78 -6.83 10.27 19.23
C VAL A 78 -7.44 10.96 20.44
N ALA A 79 -7.55 12.27 20.38
CA ALA A 79 -8.23 13.05 21.41
C ALA A 79 -9.73 13.18 21.11
N ALA A 80 -10.54 13.12 22.16
CA ALA A 80 -11.97 13.34 22.09
C ALA A 80 -12.32 14.67 21.40
N GLY A 81 -13.26 14.63 20.46
CA GLY A 81 -13.75 15.80 19.74
C GLY A 81 -12.73 16.48 18.82
N LYS A 82 -11.54 15.88 18.63
CA LYS A 82 -10.50 16.41 17.74
C LYS A 82 -10.28 15.52 16.53
N THR A 83 -9.82 16.15 15.46
CA THR A 83 -9.34 15.47 14.25
C THR A 83 -7.83 15.33 14.32
N THR A 84 -7.34 14.09 14.37
CA THR A 84 -5.91 13.76 14.31
C THR A 84 -5.51 13.57 12.85
N PRO A 85 -4.62 14.41 12.28
CA PRO A 85 -4.12 14.21 10.94
C PRO A 85 -3.10 13.07 10.93
N VAL A 86 -3.19 12.21 9.91
CA VAL A 86 -2.25 11.10 9.71
C VAL A 86 -1.82 11.05 8.26
N THR A 87 -0.53 11.22 8.01
CA THR A 87 0.02 11.29 6.65
C THR A 87 1.01 10.16 6.41
N ALA A 88 0.94 9.56 5.22
CA ALA A 88 1.94 8.62 4.73
C ALA A 88 2.34 8.98 3.29
N ASP A 89 3.63 9.19 3.07
CA ASP A 89 4.21 9.29 1.73
C ASP A 89 4.78 7.96 1.29
N PHE A 90 4.49 7.53 0.07
CA PHE A 90 5.02 6.32 -0.54
C PHE A 90 5.91 6.69 -1.71
N GLN A 91 7.14 6.20 -1.68
CA GLN A 91 8.05 6.31 -2.80
C GLN A 91 7.82 5.12 -3.73
N THR A 92 7.45 5.41 -4.96
CA THR A 92 7.09 4.38 -5.96
C THR A 92 7.81 4.62 -7.27
N ALA A 93 7.87 3.57 -8.07
CA ALA A 93 8.33 3.58 -9.45
C ALA A 93 7.35 2.79 -10.32
N VAL A 94 7.48 2.94 -11.63
CA VAL A 94 6.81 2.12 -12.63
C VAL A 94 7.81 1.12 -13.21
N LEU A 95 7.47 -0.16 -13.17
CA LEU A 95 8.19 -1.24 -13.84
C LEU A 95 7.36 -1.76 -15.01
N GLU A 96 7.94 -1.75 -16.19
CA GLU A 96 7.40 -2.41 -17.38
C GLU A 96 8.39 -3.48 -17.83
N VAL A 97 7.88 -4.66 -18.23
CA VAL A 97 8.72 -5.74 -18.73
C VAL A 97 8.29 -6.10 -20.13
N ARG A 98 9.21 -6.05 -21.10
CA ARG A 98 8.98 -6.41 -22.49
C ARG A 98 9.74 -7.69 -22.81
N ILE A 99 9.01 -8.66 -23.32
CA ILE A 99 9.59 -9.89 -23.85
C ILE A 99 9.77 -9.68 -25.34
N GLU A 100 10.97 -9.96 -25.85
CA GLU A 100 11.32 -9.91 -27.27
C GLU A 100 11.83 -11.30 -27.67
N ALA A 101 11.31 -11.85 -28.75
CA ALA A 101 11.75 -13.11 -29.31
C ALA A 101 11.92 -12.97 -30.82
N LYS A 102 13.11 -13.28 -31.34
CA LYS A 102 13.44 -13.16 -32.79
C LYS A 102 13.09 -11.78 -33.39
N GLY A 103 13.27 -10.71 -32.63
CA GLY A 103 12.97 -9.34 -33.06
C GLY A 103 11.48 -8.95 -33.05
N GLN A 104 10.59 -9.82 -32.56
CA GLN A 104 9.17 -9.53 -32.36
C GLN A 104 8.83 -9.41 -30.88
N GLN A 105 7.79 -8.64 -30.55
CA GLN A 105 7.27 -8.62 -29.19
C GLN A 105 6.67 -9.98 -28.84
N GLY A 106 7.28 -10.62 -27.85
CA GLY A 106 6.79 -11.86 -27.26
C GLY A 106 5.65 -11.59 -26.28
N THR A 107 4.74 -12.55 -26.19
CA THR A 107 3.74 -12.61 -25.11
C THR A 107 4.26 -13.54 -24.02
N GLY A 108 3.95 -13.25 -22.77
CA GLY A 108 4.37 -14.08 -21.66
C GLY A 108 4.05 -13.46 -20.30
N LEU A 109 4.13 -14.31 -19.28
CA LEU A 109 3.97 -13.91 -17.89
C LEU A 109 5.34 -13.68 -17.26
N VAL A 110 5.42 -12.59 -16.53
CA VAL A 110 6.61 -12.17 -15.81
C VAL A 110 6.28 -12.18 -14.33
N ALA A 111 6.98 -12.98 -13.54
CA ALA A 111 6.86 -12.91 -12.09
C ALA A 111 7.75 -11.78 -11.57
N VAL A 112 7.20 -10.97 -10.67
CA VAL A 112 7.96 -9.97 -9.92
C VAL A 112 8.13 -10.49 -8.50
N GLU A 113 9.36 -10.52 -8.04
CA GLU A 113 9.74 -11.00 -6.71
C GLU A 113 10.42 -9.90 -5.91
N LYS A 114 10.20 -9.94 -4.61
CA LYS A 114 10.84 -9.09 -3.62
C LYS A 114 11.25 -9.98 -2.45
N ASP A 115 12.50 -9.87 -2.02
CA ASP A 115 13.06 -10.67 -0.91
C ASP A 115 12.86 -12.19 -1.11
N GLY A 116 13.02 -12.67 -2.34
CA GLY A 116 12.85 -14.09 -2.70
C GLY A 116 11.40 -14.58 -2.72
N LYS A 117 10.43 -13.68 -2.59
CA LYS A 117 8.99 -14.00 -2.64
C LYS A 117 8.34 -13.32 -3.84
N ARG A 118 7.59 -14.09 -4.62
CA ARG A 118 6.71 -13.54 -5.65
C ARG A 118 5.64 -12.63 -5.04
N ILE A 119 5.64 -11.38 -5.47
CA ILE A 119 4.66 -10.35 -5.08
C ILE A 119 3.57 -10.16 -6.12
N GLY A 120 3.80 -10.59 -7.37
CA GLY A 120 2.81 -10.46 -8.42
C GLY A 120 3.25 -11.02 -9.77
N THR A 121 2.42 -10.82 -10.78
CA THR A 121 2.73 -11.15 -12.18
C THR A 121 2.33 -10.01 -13.10
N LEU A 122 3.14 -9.80 -14.13
CA LEU A 122 2.92 -8.85 -15.21
C LEU A 122 2.81 -9.59 -16.54
N GLY A 123 2.02 -9.04 -17.45
CA GLY A 123 2.14 -9.40 -18.86
C GLY A 123 3.29 -8.65 -19.52
N SER A 124 3.83 -9.20 -20.60
CA SER A 124 4.73 -8.46 -21.50
C SER A 124 4.08 -7.14 -21.95
N GLY A 125 4.81 -6.03 -21.83
CA GLY A 125 4.35 -4.68 -22.15
C GLY A 125 3.40 -4.05 -21.12
N VAL A 126 3.09 -4.74 -20.02
CA VAL A 126 2.25 -4.19 -18.95
C VAL A 126 3.13 -3.50 -17.92
N ALA A 127 2.85 -2.22 -17.70
CA ALA A 127 3.46 -1.43 -16.65
C ALA A 127 2.75 -1.67 -15.31
N ALA A 128 3.52 -1.78 -14.23
CA ALA A 128 3.00 -1.83 -12.87
C ALA A 128 3.72 -0.86 -11.95
N ARG A 129 2.96 -0.31 -11.03
CA ARG A 129 3.44 0.54 -9.95
C ARG A 129 3.94 -0.33 -8.80
N LEU A 130 5.12 -0.02 -8.29
CA LEU A 130 5.80 -0.74 -7.20
C LEU A 130 6.43 0.27 -6.25
N SER A 131 6.64 -0.11 -5.00
CA SER A 131 7.53 0.66 -4.12
C SER A 131 8.95 0.73 -4.68
N THR A 132 9.72 1.69 -4.20
CA THR A 132 11.16 1.73 -4.48
C THR A 132 11.92 0.60 -3.78
N GLY A 133 13.09 0.29 -4.31
CA GLY A 133 14.00 -0.73 -3.79
C GLY A 133 14.32 -1.83 -4.80
N ALA A 134 14.93 -2.91 -4.29
CA ALA A 134 15.39 -4.03 -5.09
C ALA A 134 14.29 -5.08 -5.33
N TYR A 135 14.21 -5.55 -6.57
CA TYR A 135 13.29 -6.58 -7.04
C TYR A 135 14.03 -7.55 -7.95
N GLU A 136 13.52 -8.78 -8.05
CA GLU A 136 13.91 -9.73 -9.09
C GLU A 136 12.73 -9.92 -10.06
N VAL A 137 13.03 -9.82 -11.35
CA VAL A 137 12.07 -10.03 -12.42
C VAL A 137 12.40 -11.36 -13.10
N VAL A 138 11.48 -12.32 -12.99
CA VAL A 138 11.63 -13.66 -13.55
C VAL A 138 10.74 -13.78 -14.78
N VAL A 139 11.36 -13.88 -15.95
CA VAL A 139 10.69 -14.00 -17.24
C VAL A 139 10.78 -15.44 -17.71
N ARG A 140 9.64 -16.04 -18.05
CA ARG A 140 9.56 -17.40 -18.57
C ARG A 140 8.94 -17.41 -19.96
N LEU A 141 9.64 -18.03 -20.92
CA LEU A 141 9.14 -18.19 -22.29
C LEU A 141 9.59 -19.55 -22.85
N GLY A 142 8.64 -20.36 -23.31
CA GLY A 142 8.95 -21.62 -24.01
C GLY A 142 9.80 -22.62 -23.22
N GLY A 143 9.71 -22.64 -21.89
CA GLY A 143 10.52 -23.49 -21.01
C GLY A 143 11.87 -22.90 -20.60
N ALA A 144 12.29 -21.78 -21.19
CA ALA A 144 13.44 -21.00 -20.74
C ALA A 144 13.05 -20.00 -19.63
N GLU A 145 13.97 -19.74 -18.71
CA GLU A 145 13.84 -18.74 -17.63
C GLU A 145 15.00 -17.76 -17.69
N GLN A 146 14.71 -16.47 -17.57
CA GLN A 146 15.69 -15.40 -17.38
C GLN A 146 15.33 -14.59 -16.14
N ARG A 147 16.34 -14.14 -15.40
CA ARG A 147 16.18 -13.36 -14.16
C ARG A 147 16.91 -12.04 -14.28
N TYR A 148 16.27 -10.97 -13.80
CA TYR A 148 16.82 -9.62 -13.82
C TYR A 148 16.72 -9.00 -12.44
N ALA A 149 17.85 -8.62 -11.86
CA ALA A 149 17.88 -7.74 -10.70
C ALA A 149 17.54 -6.31 -11.14
N VAL A 150 16.58 -5.69 -10.45
CA VAL A 150 16.11 -4.35 -10.75
C VAL A 150 16.08 -3.54 -9.46
N ASP A 151 16.77 -2.41 -9.45
CA ASP A 151 16.65 -1.41 -8.39
C ASP A 151 15.78 -0.24 -8.89
N LEU A 152 14.69 0.02 -8.19
CA LEU A 152 13.68 1.02 -8.52
C LEU A 152 13.84 2.28 -7.67
N ARG A 153 13.93 3.43 -8.32
CA ARG A 153 14.07 4.75 -7.70
C ARG A 153 12.77 5.56 -7.71
N PRO A 154 12.57 6.50 -6.76
CA PRO A 154 11.33 7.28 -6.70
C PRO A 154 11.03 8.00 -8.02
N GLY A 155 9.79 7.89 -8.51
CA GLY A 155 9.33 8.50 -9.75
C GLY A 155 9.91 7.91 -11.04
N GLN A 156 10.74 6.86 -10.94
CA GLN A 156 11.36 6.24 -12.11
C GLN A 156 10.33 5.46 -12.93
N HIS A 157 10.46 5.51 -14.25
CA HIS A 157 9.88 4.49 -15.13
C HIS A 157 11.02 3.59 -15.65
N ARG A 158 11.05 2.34 -15.20
CA ARG A 158 12.05 1.34 -15.57
C ARG A 158 11.45 0.32 -16.53
N VAL A 159 12.11 0.13 -17.66
CA VAL A 159 11.77 -0.92 -18.63
C VAL A 159 12.83 -2.01 -18.60
N VAL A 160 12.42 -3.26 -18.39
CA VAL A 160 13.28 -4.44 -18.54
C VAL A 160 12.95 -5.11 -19.87
N ARG A 161 13.97 -5.37 -20.69
CA ARG A 161 13.80 -6.10 -21.95
C ARG A 161 14.43 -7.47 -21.81
N ALA A 162 13.60 -8.50 -21.93
CA ALA A 162 14.04 -9.89 -21.90
C ALA A 162 14.07 -10.45 -23.33
N GLN A 163 15.22 -10.99 -23.72
CA GLN A 163 15.47 -11.44 -25.09
C GLN A 163 15.64 -12.96 -25.12
N PHE A 164 14.84 -13.60 -25.96
CA PHE A 164 14.81 -15.05 -26.17
C PHE A 164 15.00 -15.42 -27.65
#